data_AF-A0A8J5N6S2-F1
#
_entry.id   AF-A0A8J5N6S2-F1
#
_cell.length_a   1.000
_cell.length_b   1.000
_cell.length_c   1.000
_cell.angle_alpha   90.00
_cell.angle_beta   90.00
_cell.angle_gamma   90.00
#
_symmetry.space_group_name_H-M   'P 1'
#
loop_
_entity.id
_entity.type
_entity.pdbx_description
1 polymer ?
#
loop_
_entity_poly.entity_id
_entity_poly.type
_entity_poly.pdbx_seq_one_letter_code
_entity_poly.pdbx_strand_id
1 'polypeptide(L)'
;MNLVFLTLIWAEDPSTVKNMTTATQLYSKVKDMTTEKLVKRLIDKPDTVISASSVKSKVEKIFKVMCRESLVSLKYDSLNVSEEMKDNLEQTCRGVNILLKEVIGAFLITSNTYALCVGVKSCFSFPHKGVQDFYSALHIRDSLQGDRPNMSQGPRTIREVLQELHKDDPSSLTLTKYQNVLVHLTGILYVDGGGEVKEDKAEELVRLLHSSGMTDESQWEDLINDVKCDATLCKYVAKHIPHLVTGDIRVRDSSVSVYTTLLPLGRPDEITVRIDGDPDNIPHMVDLMKVVAACNNCEVNIHMNHHWKHPDTCSPSLDSALQDFFKR
;
A
#
# COMPACT_ATOMS: atom_id res chain seq x y z
N MET A 1 6.18 14.56 -2.53
CA MET A 1 4.90 14.91 -1.87
C MET A 1 4.71 14.23 -0.52
N ASN A 2 5.11 12.95 -0.36
CA ASN A 2 4.99 12.22 0.93
C ASN A 2 5.60 12.97 2.12
N LEU A 3 6.73 13.67 1.93
CA LEU A 3 7.34 14.49 2.97
C LEU A 3 6.39 15.60 3.47
N VAL A 4 5.64 16.25 2.59
CA VAL A 4 4.69 17.32 2.98
C VAL A 4 3.57 16.74 3.85
N PHE A 5 3.03 15.57 3.48
CA PHE A 5 2.03 14.89 4.30
C PHE A 5 2.61 14.42 5.63
N LEU A 6 3.84 13.90 5.65
CA LEU A 6 4.53 13.54 6.90
C LEU A 6 4.75 14.76 7.79
N THR A 7 5.16 15.91 7.24
CA THR A 7 5.30 17.15 8.00
C THR A 7 3.97 17.64 8.56
N LEU A 8 2.88 17.55 7.77
CA LEU A 8 1.53 17.90 8.23
C LEU A 8 1.11 17.02 9.41
N ILE A 9 1.30 15.70 9.29
CA ILE A 9 0.96 14.77 10.36
C ILE A 9 1.85 15.01 11.57
N TRP A 10 3.16 15.19 11.37
CA TRP A 10 4.10 15.43 12.46
C TRP A 10 3.74 16.70 13.24
N ALA A 11 3.26 17.75 12.56
CA ALA A 11 2.83 18.98 13.20
C ALA A 11 1.57 18.80 14.07
N GLU A 12 0.69 17.84 13.76
CA GLU A 12 -0.53 17.58 14.52
C GLU A 12 -0.35 16.47 15.57
N ASP A 13 0.38 15.42 15.23
CA ASP A 13 0.65 14.26 16.08
C ASP A 13 2.01 13.61 15.71
N PRO A 14 3.11 14.05 16.34
CA PRO A 14 4.44 13.49 16.13
C PRO A 14 4.56 11.99 16.46
N SER A 15 3.70 11.49 17.35
CA SER A 15 3.78 10.10 17.82
C SER A 15 3.33 9.11 16.75
N THR A 16 2.31 9.48 15.96
CA THR A 16 1.84 8.65 14.84
C THR A 16 2.93 8.48 13.77
N VAL A 17 3.74 9.50 13.51
CA VAL A 17 4.79 9.44 12.47
C VAL A 17 5.85 8.37 12.77
N LYS A 18 6.18 8.14 14.04
CA LYS A 18 7.16 7.11 14.43
C LYS A 18 6.74 5.69 14.06
N ASN A 19 5.44 5.45 13.98
CA ASN A 19 4.87 4.13 13.69
C ASN A 19 4.45 3.98 12.21
N MET A 20 4.47 5.07 11.44
CA MET A 20 4.19 5.03 10.01
C MET A 20 5.42 4.56 9.26
N THR A 21 5.27 3.41 8.60
CA THR A 21 6.34 2.77 7.85
C THR A 21 6.04 2.67 6.37
N THR A 22 4.77 2.85 5.96
CA THR A 22 4.34 2.64 4.57
C THR A 22 3.59 3.84 4.01
N ALA A 23 3.60 3.99 2.68
CA ALA A 23 2.82 5.03 2.00
C ALA A 23 1.31 4.82 2.17
N THR A 24 0.85 3.58 2.27
CA THR A 24 -0.56 3.24 2.51
C THR A 24 -1.03 3.75 3.87
N GLN A 25 -0.23 3.57 4.92
CA GLN A 25 -0.51 4.10 6.26
C GLN A 25 -0.55 5.63 6.26
N LEU A 26 0.41 6.25 5.56
CA LEU A 26 0.47 7.70 5.37
C LEU A 26 -0.82 8.23 4.75
N TYR A 27 -1.24 7.70 3.60
CA TYR A 27 -2.44 8.17 2.92
C TYR A 27 -3.72 7.87 3.68
N SER A 28 -3.79 6.75 4.41
CA SER A 28 -4.92 6.46 5.30
C SER A 28 -5.03 7.53 6.39
N LYS A 29 -3.93 7.89 7.05
CA LYS A 29 -3.94 8.91 8.10
C LYS A 29 -4.30 10.29 7.54
N VAL A 30 -3.76 10.67 6.37
CA VAL A 30 -4.12 11.93 5.69
C VAL A 30 -5.61 11.97 5.39
N LYS A 31 -6.18 10.90 4.84
CA LYS A 31 -7.62 10.79 4.55
C LYS A 31 -8.45 10.98 5.82
N ASP A 32 -8.09 10.33 6.92
CA ASP A 32 -8.84 10.40 8.17
C ASP A 32 -8.79 11.83 8.75
N MET A 33 -7.61 12.46 8.79
CA MET A 33 -7.47 13.86 9.20
C MET A 33 -8.27 14.83 8.33
N THR A 34 -8.22 14.66 7.00
CA THR A 34 -9.00 15.49 6.06
C THR A 34 -10.50 15.31 6.29
N THR A 35 -10.95 14.08 6.56
CA THR A 35 -12.34 13.77 6.87
C THR A 35 -12.78 14.44 8.17
N GLU A 36 -11.98 14.32 9.24
CA GLU A 36 -12.26 14.92 10.54
C GLU A 36 -12.32 16.44 10.47
N LYS A 37 -11.38 17.08 9.76
CA LYS A 37 -11.38 18.53 9.53
C LYS A 37 -12.60 18.99 8.76
N LEU A 38 -13.03 18.25 7.73
CA LEU A 38 -14.24 18.57 6.99
C LEU A 38 -15.49 18.41 7.85
N VAL A 39 -15.60 17.31 8.59
CA VAL A 39 -16.73 17.04 9.51
C VAL A 39 -16.84 18.16 10.54
N LYS A 40 -15.72 18.53 11.20
CA LYS A 40 -15.69 19.64 12.16
C LYS A 40 -16.18 20.95 11.54
N ARG A 41 -15.66 21.31 10.37
CA ARG A 41 -16.06 22.54 9.65
C ARG A 41 -17.55 22.55 9.28
N LEU A 42 -18.12 21.40 8.96
CA LEU A 42 -19.54 21.28 8.64
C LEU A 42 -20.44 21.37 9.88
N ILE A 43 -19.97 20.91 11.04
CA ILE A 43 -20.69 21.01 12.32
C ILE A 43 -20.64 22.43 12.88
N ASP A 44 -19.50 23.10 12.78
CA ASP A 44 -19.28 24.44 13.34
C ASP A 44 -20.08 25.56 12.61
N LYS A 45 -20.90 25.21 11.60
CA LYS A 45 -21.74 26.17 10.89
C LYS A 45 -22.98 26.54 11.73
N PRO A 46 -23.26 27.85 11.92
CA PRO A 46 -24.29 28.36 12.84
C PRO A 46 -25.69 27.73 12.69
N ASP A 47 -26.04 27.28 11.50
CA ASP A 47 -27.39 26.83 11.16
C ASP A 47 -27.57 25.29 11.18
N THR A 48 -26.60 24.54 11.73
CA THR A 48 -26.53 23.08 11.53
C THR A 48 -26.75 22.31 12.85
N VAL A 49 -27.99 21.97 13.17
CA VAL A 49 -28.32 21.05 14.28
C VAL A 49 -28.25 19.60 13.76
N ILE A 50 -27.06 19.14 13.40
CA ILE A 50 -26.83 17.78 12.91
C ILE A 50 -25.76 17.10 13.78
N SER A 51 -25.99 15.84 14.16
CA SER A 51 -25.00 15.07 14.91
C SER A 51 -23.72 14.84 14.10
N ALA A 52 -22.57 14.82 14.78
CA ALA A 52 -21.28 14.56 14.15
C ALA A 52 -21.24 13.22 13.40
N SER A 53 -21.88 12.19 13.94
CA SER A 53 -21.98 10.87 13.31
C SER A 53 -22.78 10.92 12.00
N SER A 54 -23.85 11.70 11.94
CA SER A 54 -24.63 11.88 10.71
C SER A 54 -23.83 12.61 9.64
N VAL A 55 -23.12 13.68 10.00
CA VAL A 55 -22.23 14.40 9.07
C VAL A 55 -21.13 13.49 8.56
N LYS A 56 -20.48 12.72 9.44
CA LYS A 56 -19.43 11.77 9.07
C LYS A 56 -19.94 10.73 8.06
N SER A 57 -21.09 10.11 8.32
CA SER A 57 -21.70 9.14 7.39
C SER A 57 -22.00 9.75 6.01
N LYS A 58 -22.46 11.01 5.96
CA LYS A 58 -22.68 11.74 4.71
C LYS A 58 -21.38 12.01 3.94
N VAL A 59 -20.33 12.44 4.65
CA VAL A 59 -18.99 12.66 4.06
C VAL A 59 -18.43 11.34 3.54
N GLU A 60 -18.55 10.25 4.29
CA GLU A 60 -18.12 8.91 3.85
C GLU A 60 -18.86 8.46 2.59
N LYS A 61 -20.16 8.73 2.48
CA LYS A 61 -20.93 8.43 1.26
C LYS A 61 -20.39 9.19 0.04
N ILE A 62 -20.07 10.47 0.19
CA ILE A 62 -19.47 11.26 -0.89
C ILE A 62 -18.06 10.75 -1.22
N PHE A 63 -17.27 10.43 -0.19
CA PHE A 63 -15.91 9.94 -0.36
C PHE A 63 -15.85 8.59 -1.10
N LYS A 64 -16.85 7.70 -0.89
CA LYS A 64 -16.99 6.46 -1.67
C LYS A 64 -17.15 6.72 -3.17
N VAL A 65 -17.92 7.75 -3.55
CA VAL A 65 -18.02 8.17 -4.96
C VAL A 65 -16.66 8.66 -5.45
N MET A 66 -15.96 9.49 -4.68
CA MET A 66 -14.61 9.95 -5.04
C MET A 66 -13.62 8.80 -5.24
N CYS A 67 -13.68 7.76 -4.41
CA CYS A 67 -12.86 6.55 -4.57
C CYS A 67 -13.17 5.82 -5.88
N ARG A 68 -14.46 5.63 -6.21
CA ARG A 68 -14.87 5.06 -7.51
C ARG A 68 -14.32 5.87 -8.68
N GLU A 69 -14.54 7.18 -8.66
CA GLU A 69 -14.15 8.07 -9.75
C GLU A 69 -12.62 8.20 -9.87
N SER A 70 -11.89 8.02 -8.76
CA SER A 70 -10.43 7.93 -8.79
C SER A 70 -9.95 6.74 -9.62
N LEU A 71 -10.58 5.57 -9.47
CA LEU A 71 -10.28 4.37 -10.25
C LEU A 71 -10.66 4.55 -11.72
N VAL A 72 -11.82 5.20 -12.00
CA VAL A 72 -12.24 5.51 -13.38
C VAL A 72 -11.22 6.43 -14.07
N SER A 73 -10.75 7.46 -13.36
CA SER A 73 -9.80 8.43 -13.91
C SER A 73 -8.44 7.80 -14.25
N LEU A 74 -8.04 6.71 -13.57
CA LEU A 74 -6.82 5.96 -13.91
C LEU A 74 -6.86 5.31 -15.29
N LYS A 75 -8.04 4.93 -15.78
CA LYS A 75 -8.21 4.40 -17.16
C LYS A 75 -7.61 5.37 -18.19
N TYR A 76 -7.81 6.67 -17.96
CA TYR A 76 -7.40 7.75 -18.85
C TYR A 76 -6.07 8.42 -18.46
N ASP A 77 -5.33 7.86 -17.49
CA ASP A 77 -4.08 8.42 -16.97
C ASP A 77 -4.17 9.91 -16.58
N SER A 78 -5.33 10.29 -16.03
CA SER A 78 -5.63 11.67 -15.68
C SER A 78 -5.68 11.84 -14.16
N LEU A 79 -4.94 12.82 -13.66
CA LEU A 79 -5.12 13.37 -12.30
C LEU A 79 -6.29 14.34 -12.22
N ASN A 80 -6.74 14.86 -13.35
CA ASN A 80 -7.83 15.82 -13.43
C ASN A 80 -9.17 15.11 -13.31
N VAL A 81 -10.05 15.74 -12.54
CA VAL A 81 -11.46 15.38 -12.39
C VAL A 81 -12.19 15.69 -13.70
N SER A 82 -12.85 14.69 -14.28
CA SER A 82 -13.71 14.86 -15.45
C SER A 82 -14.99 15.62 -15.08
N GLU A 83 -15.67 16.20 -16.08
CA GLU A 83 -16.98 16.84 -15.84
C GLU A 83 -18.01 15.80 -15.36
N GLU A 84 -17.97 14.56 -15.85
CA GLU A 84 -18.82 13.46 -15.38
C GLU A 84 -18.59 13.16 -13.88
N MET A 85 -17.34 13.07 -13.45
CA MET A 85 -17.00 12.89 -12.04
C MET A 85 -17.53 14.06 -11.20
N LYS A 86 -17.39 15.29 -11.70
CA LYS A 86 -17.89 16.49 -11.02
C LYS A 86 -19.42 16.45 -10.90
N ASP A 87 -20.14 16.06 -11.95
CA ASP A 87 -21.59 15.91 -11.94
C ASP A 87 -22.05 14.83 -10.95
N ASN A 88 -21.37 13.68 -10.94
CA ASN A 88 -21.62 12.58 -10.00
C ASN A 88 -21.39 13.02 -8.54
N LEU A 89 -20.30 13.77 -8.28
CA LEU A 89 -20.03 14.34 -6.96
C LEU A 89 -21.07 15.39 -6.58
N GLU A 90 -21.46 16.27 -7.50
CA GLU A 90 -22.46 17.31 -7.26
C GLU A 90 -23.84 16.73 -6.94
N GLN A 91 -24.26 15.72 -7.70
CA GLN A 91 -25.51 15.00 -7.44
C GLN A 91 -25.48 14.31 -6.07
N THR A 92 -24.37 13.66 -5.72
CA THR A 92 -24.20 12.99 -4.42
C THR A 92 -24.22 13.99 -3.27
N CYS A 93 -23.51 15.12 -3.44
CA CYS A 93 -23.45 16.22 -2.48
C CYS A 93 -24.84 16.83 -2.22
N ARG A 94 -25.61 17.10 -3.29
CA ARG A 94 -27.01 17.53 -3.21
C ARG A 94 -27.87 16.50 -2.46
N GLY A 95 -27.71 15.21 -2.75
CA GLY A 95 -28.45 14.13 -2.10
C GLY A 95 -28.19 13.97 -0.60
N VAL A 96 -27.07 14.48 -0.07
CA VAL A 96 -26.75 14.46 1.37
C VAL A 96 -26.80 15.84 2.03
N ASN A 97 -27.17 16.88 1.27
CA ASN A 97 -27.18 18.28 1.68
C ASN A 97 -25.81 18.80 2.18
N ILE A 98 -24.75 18.54 1.40
CA ILE A 98 -23.41 19.12 1.61
C ILE A 98 -23.04 19.91 0.36
N LEU A 99 -22.46 21.09 0.52
CA LEU A 99 -22.02 21.90 -0.62
C LEU A 99 -20.78 21.28 -1.27
N LEU A 100 -20.81 21.10 -2.59
CA LEU A 100 -19.71 20.53 -3.37
C LEU A 100 -18.37 21.24 -3.09
N LYS A 101 -18.38 22.57 -2.96
CA LYS A 101 -17.18 23.38 -2.69
C LYS A 101 -16.43 22.97 -1.41
N GLU A 102 -17.15 22.51 -0.39
CA GLU A 102 -16.54 22.07 0.88
C GLU A 102 -15.79 20.76 0.69
N VAL A 103 -16.38 19.84 -0.08
CA VAL A 103 -15.80 18.53 -0.38
C VAL A 103 -14.58 18.68 -1.30
N ILE A 104 -14.72 19.44 -2.40
CA ILE A 104 -13.62 19.69 -3.33
C ILE A 104 -12.46 20.37 -2.59
N GLY A 105 -12.74 21.40 -1.80
CA GLY A 105 -11.70 22.11 -1.05
C GLY A 105 -11.04 21.29 0.06
N ALA A 106 -11.60 20.14 0.43
CA ALA A 106 -11.00 19.23 1.40
C ALA A 106 -10.10 18.17 0.75
N PHE A 107 -10.55 17.56 -0.36
CA PHE A 107 -9.89 16.36 -0.92
C PHE A 107 -9.17 16.60 -2.25
N LEU A 108 -9.43 17.71 -2.95
CA LEU A 108 -8.91 17.98 -4.28
C LEU A 108 -8.14 19.30 -4.32
N ILE A 109 -7.26 19.43 -5.30
CA ILE A 109 -6.61 20.69 -5.64
C ILE A 109 -7.46 21.43 -6.66
N THR A 110 -7.67 22.72 -6.44
CA THR A 110 -8.29 23.61 -7.42
C THR A 110 -7.20 24.41 -8.13
N SER A 111 -7.22 24.39 -9.46
CA SER A 111 -6.40 25.25 -10.30
C SER A 111 -7.30 26.09 -11.20
N ASN A 112 -6.91 27.33 -11.46
CA ASN A 112 -7.64 28.21 -12.37
C ASN A 112 -6.83 28.32 -13.66
N THR A 113 -7.42 27.88 -14.76
CA THR A 113 -6.83 28.02 -16.09
C THR A 113 -7.55 29.14 -16.83
N TYR A 114 -6.78 29.98 -17.52
CA TYR A 114 -7.33 31.06 -18.34
C TYR A 114 -7.41 30.60 -19.79
N ALA A 115 -8.63 30.52 -20.33
CA ALA A 115 -8.85 30.26 -21.74
C ALA A 115 -9.29 31.56 -22.42
N LEU A 116 -8.57 31.97 -23.47
CA LEU A 116 -8.75 33.23 -24.21
C LEU A 116 -10.21 33.53 -24.61
N CYS A 117 -11.05 32.50 -24.80
CA CYS A 117 -12.44 32.65 -25.23
C CYS A 117 -13.50 32.36 -24.15
N VAL A 118 -13.12 31.76 -23.01
CA VAL A 118 -14.06 31.28 -21.99
C VAL A 118 -13.83 31.95 -20.62
N GLY A 119 -12.72 32.68 -20.49
CA GLY A 119 -12.31 33.30 -19.23
C GLY A 119 -11.66 32.29 -18.29
N VAL A 120 -11.86 32.49 -16.98
CA VAL A 120 -11.28 31.63 -15.95
C VAL A 120 -12.11 30.36 -15.80
N LYS A 121 -11.52 29.21 -16.14
CA LYS A 121 -12.07 27.88 -15.87
C LYS A 121 -11.38 27.26 -14.65
N SER A 122 -12.15 26.90 -13.63
CA SER A 122 -11.64 26.11 -12.51
C SER A 122 -11.55 24.63 -12.90
N CYS A 123 -10.37 24.06 -12.74
CA CYS A 123 -10.06 22.65 -12.91
C CYS A 123 -9.76 22.03 -11.55
N PHE A 124 -10.21 20.80 -11.33
CA PHE A 124 -9.95 20.06 -10.10
C PHE A 124 -9.08 18.86 -10.40
N SER A 125 -8.15 18.56 -9.50
CA SER A 125 -7.27 17.39 -9.63
C SER A 125 -7.03 16.72 -8.29
N PHE A 126 -6.69 15.44 -8.32
CA PHE A 126 -6.16 14.79 -7.12
C PHE A 126 -4.86 15.46 -6.69
N PRO A 127 -4.56 15.52 -5.38
CA PRO A 127 -3.33 16.15 -4.91
C PRO A 127 -2.07 15.47 -5.45
N HIS A 128 -2.12 14.14 -5.59
CA HIS A 128 -1.01 13.31 -6.05
C HIS A 128 -1.52 12.06 -6.76
N LYS A 129 -0.70 11.49 -7.66
CA LYS A 129 -0.96 10.17 -8.24
C LYS A 129 -1.08 9.08 -7.18
N GLY A 130 -0.21 9.07 -6.17
CA GLY A 130 -0.29 8.10 -5.07
C GLY A 130 -1.57 8.21 -4.23
N VAL A 131 -2.14 9.42 -4.08
CA VAL A 131 -3.43 9.61 -3.38
C VAL A 131 -4.58 9.06 -4.24
N GLN A 132 -4.55 9.30 -5.55
CA GLN A 132 -5.49 8.71 -6.49
C GLN A 132 -5.40 7.18 -6.49
N ASP A 133 -4.19 6.62 -6.48
CA ASP A 133 -3.96 5.17 -6.44
C ASP A 133 -4.48 4.56 -5.14
N PHE A 134 -4.24 5.22 -4.00
CA PHE A 134 -4.79 4.83 -2.72
C PHE A 134 -6.32 4.88 -2.69
N TYR A 135 -6.95 5.95 -3.18
CA TYR A 135 -8.41 6.05 -3.26
C TYR A 135 -9.01 4.97 -4.18
N SER A 136 -8.31 4.65 -5.26
CA SER A 136 -8.70 3.57 -6.17
C SER A 136 -8.65 2.22 -5.46
N ALA A 137 -7.62 1.97 -4.64
CA ALA A 137 -7.49 0.76 -3.85
C ALA A 137 -8.61 0.63 -2.80
N LEU A 138 -8.99 1.73 -2.14
CA LEU A 138 -10.15 1.75 -1.22
C LEU A 138 -11.45 1.36 -1.94
N HIS A 139 -11.66 1.83 -3.17
CA HIS A 139 -12.84 1.44 -3.95
C HIS A 139 -12.84 -0.05 -4.30
N ILE A 140 -11.69 -0.62 -4.67
CA ILE A 140 -11.58 -2.05 -4.94
C ILE A 140 -11.90 -2.84 -3.67
N ARG A 141 -11.31 -2.49 -2.53
CA ARG A 141 -11.62 -3.12 -1.23
C ARG A 141 -13.14 -3.07 -0.94
N ASP A 142 -13.76 -1.90 -1.02
CA ASP A 142 -15.20 -1.75 -0.77
C ASP A 142 -16.03 -2.62 -1.72
N SER A 143 -15.59 -2.74 -2.98
CA SER A 143 -16.22 -3.55 -4.01
C SER A 143 -16.10 -5.06 -3.75
N LEU A 144 -15.03 -5.50 -3.06
CA LEU A 144 -14.82 -6.88 -2.63
C LEU A 144 -15.69 -7.25 -1.42
N GLN A 145 -16.01 -6.27 -0.56
CA GLN A 145 -16.83 -6.46 0.65
C GLN A 145 -18.33 -6.28 0.40
N GLY A 146 -18.73 -5.64 -0.70
CA GLY A 146 -20.13 -5.36 -1.00
C GLY A 146 -20.96 -6.60 -1.33
N ASP A 147 -22.23 -6.60 -0.91
CA ASP A 147 -23.19 -7.66 -1.21
C ASP A 147 -23.42 -7.79 -2.72
N ARG A 148 -23.28 -9.01 -3.25
CA ARG A 148 -23.67 -9.31 -4.63
C ARG A 148 -25.20 -9.37 -4.71
N PRO A 149 -25.85 -8.67 -5.65
CA PRO A 149 -27.29 -8.83 -5.86
C PRO A 149 -27.66 -10.24 -6.34
N ASN A 150 -26.71 -11.04 -6.84
CA ASN A 150 -26.91 -12.41 -7.30
C ASN A 150 -26.04 -13.40 -6.50
N MET A 151 -26.67 -14.22 -5.64
CA MET A 151 -26.01 -15.21 -4.75
C MET A 151 -25.33 -16.39 -5.46
N SER A 152 -25.41 -16.51 -6.78
CA SER A 152 -24.91 -17.67 -7.52
C SER A 152 -23.47 -17.56 -8.01
N GLN A 153 -22.84 -16.40 -7.87
CA GLN A 153 -21.44 -16.19 -8.26
C GLN A 153 -20.62 -16.04 -6.97
N GLY A 154 -19.51 -16.78 -6.83
CA GLY A 154 -18.67 -16.84 -5.62
C GLY A 154 -18.10 -15.51 -5.10
N PRO A 155 -17.05 -15.50 -4.26
CA PRO A 155 -16.47 -14.24 -3.80
C PRO A 155 -15.97 -13.39 -4.98
N ARG A 156 -16.21 -12.08 -4.95
CA ARG A 156 -15.72 -11.16 -5.98
C ARG A 156 -14.19 -11.13 -5.98
N THR A 157 -13.61 -11.11 -7.16
CA THR A 157 -12.17 -11.07 -7.38
C THR A 157 -11.71 -9.65 -7.71
N ILE A 158 -10.44 -9.34 -7.44
CA ILE A 158 -9.84 -8.03 -7.77
C ILE A 158 -9.86 -7.83 -9.29
N ARG A 159 -9.55 -8.88 -10.04
CA ARG A 159 -9.57 -8.86 -11.51
C ARG A 159 -10.95 -8.54 -12.06
N GLU A 160 -12.02 -9.09 -11.50
CA GLU A 160 -13.39 -8.76 -11.91
C GLU A 160 -13.64 -7.26 -11.75
N VAL A 161 -13.32 -6.67 -10.59
CA VAL A 161 -13.51 -5.22 -10.35
C VAL A 161 -12.79 -4.38 -11.40
N LEU A 162 -11.54 -4.73 -11.74
CA LEU A 162 -10.77 -4.04 -12.77
C LEU A 162 -11.37 -4.24 -14.17
N GLN A 163 -11.77 -5.46 -14.53
CA GLN A 163 -12.39 -5.75 -15.82
C GLN A 163 -13.71 -5.01 -15.99
N GLU A 164 -14.46 -4.81 -14.90
CA GLU A 164 -15.72 -4.09 -14.95
C GLU A 164 -15.58 -2.62 -15.37
N LEU A 165 -14.44 -2.00 -15.11
CA LEU A 165 -14.13 -0.64 -15.56
C LEU A 165 -13.86 -0.56 -17.07
N HIS A 166 -13.48 -1.71 -17.66
CA HIS A 166 -13.12 -1.86 -19.06
C HIS A 166 -14.18 -2.65 -19.85
N LYS A 167 -15.44 -2.74 -19.37
CA LYS A 167 -16.51 -3.49 -20.07
C LYS A 167 -16.67 -3.10 -21.54
N ASP A 168 -16.53 -1.82 -21.85
CA ASP A 168 -16.70 -1.31 -23.22
C ASP A 168 -15.50 -1.60 -24.12
N ASP A 169 -14.32 -1.83 -23.53
CA ASP A 169 -13.10 -2.22 -24.25
C ASP A 169 -12.18 -3.06 -23.34
N PRO A 170 -12.44 -4.37 -23.23
CA PRO A 170 -11.65 -5.25 -22.36
C PRO A 170 -10.18 -5.33 -22.75
N SER A 171 -9.85 -5.04 -24.01
CA SER A 171 -8.47 -5.08 -24.52
C SER A 171 -7.61 -3.91 -24.00
N SER A 172 -8.25 -2.83 -23.55
CA SER A 172 -7.56 -1.67 -22.97
C SER A 172 -7.07 -1.87 -21.54
N LEU A 173 -7.43 -2.99 -20.88
CA LEU A 173 -6.99 -3.27 -19.51
C LEU A 173 -5.48 -3.56 -19.49
N THR A 174 -4.70 -2.58 -19.02
CA THR A 174 -3.26 -2.71 -18.81
C THR A 174 -2.95 -2.72 -17.32
N LEU A 175 -2.56 -3.88 -16.78
CA LEU A 175 -2.33 -4.04 -15.34
C LEU A 175 -1.21 -3.15 -14.78
N THR A 176 -0.23 -2.77 -15.62
CA THR A 176 0.86 -1.86 -15.23
C THR A 176 0.34 -0.52 -14.69
N LYS A 177 -0.78 -0.01 -15.21
CA LYS A 177 -1.40 1.23 -14.69
C LYS A 177 -1.93 1.09 -13.26
N TYR A 178 -2.21 -0.14 -12.84
CA TYR A 178 -2.80 -0.47 -11.55
C TYR A 178 -1.79 -1.05 -10.56
N GLN A 179 -0.50 -1.13 -10.89
CA GLN A 179 0.52 -1.71 -10.00
C GLN A 179 0.51 -1.04 -8.62
N ASN A 180 0.58 0.29 -8.55
CA ASN A 180 0.53 1.03 -7.27
C ASN A 180 -0.82 0.88 -6.54
N VAL A 181 -1.92 0.75 -7.30
CA VAL A 181 -3.24 0.47 -6.72
C VAL A 181 -3.23 -0.89 -6.01
N LEU A 182 -2.63 -1.91 -6.65
CA LEU A 182 -2.50 -3.25 -6.08
C LEU A 182 -1.57 -3.25 -4.85
N VAL A 183 -0.46 -2.50 -4.88
CA VAL A 183 0.43 -2.32 -3.70
C VAL A 183 -0.35 -1.72 -2.52
N HIS A 184 -1.10 -0.64 -2.75
CA HIS A 184 -1.93 -0.05 -1.70
C HIS A 184 -3.02 -1.00 -1.21
N LEU A 185 -3.64 -1.75 -2.12
CA LEU A 185 -4.66 -2.74 -1.80
C LEU A 185 -4.10 -3.84 -0.89
N THR A 186 -2.88 -4.33 -1.14
CA THR A 186 -2.21 -5.31 -0.29
C THR A 186 -2.08 -4.79 1.15
N GLY A 187 -1.58 -3.57 1.33
CA GLY A 187 -1.48 -2.94 2.65
C GLY A 187 -2.83 -2.72 3.34
N ILE A 188 -3.86 -2.35 2.57
CA ILE A 188 -5.23 -2.17 3.10
C ILE A 188 -5.81 -3.51 3.57
N LEU A 189 -5.70 -4.57 2.77
CA LEU A 189 -6.24 -5.89 3.11
C LEU A 189 -5.52 -6.51 4.31
N TYR A 190 -4.21 -6.27 4.46
CA TYR A 190 -3.45 -6.68 5.64
C TYR A 190 -3.99 -6.04 6.92
N VAL A 191 -4.25 -4.72 6.89
CA VAL A 191 -4.81 -3.99 8.04
C VAL A 191 -6.23 -4.47 8.35
N ASP A 192 -7.09 -4.59 7.33
CA ASP A 192 -8.48 -5.05 7.48
C ASP A 192 -8.56 -6.50 7.99
N GLY A 193 -7.58 -7.33 7.65
CA GLY A 193 -7.45 -8.71 8.10
C GLY A 193 -6.89 -8.88 9.51
N GLY A 194 -6.56 -7.78 10.21
CA GLY A 194 -6.00 -7.83 11.55
C GLY A 194 -4.53 -8.23 11.59
N GLY A 195 -3.78 -7.97 10.53
CA GLY A 195 -2.37 -8.33 10.39
C GLY A 195 -2.10 -9.58 9.55
N GLU A 196 -3.04 -9.98 8.71
CA GLU A 196 -2.88 -11.09 7.76
C GLU A 196 -3.71 -10.84 6.50
N VAL A 197 -3.14 -11.13 5.32
CA VAL A 197 -3.90 -11.11 4.06
C VAL A 197 -4.54 -12.47 3.83
N LYS A 198 -5.86 -12.53 3.65
CA LYS A 198 -6.59 -13.79 3.38
C LYS A 198 -6.00 -14.53 2.19
N GLU A 199 -5.89 -15.87 2.30
CA GLU A 199 -5.23 -16.71 1.28
C GLU A 199 -5.75 -16.50 -0.14
N ASP A 200 -7.08 -16.42 -0.33
CA ASP A 200 -7.69 -16.24 -1.65
C ASP A 200 -7.29 -14.89 -2.29
N LYS A 201 -7.14 -13.85 -1.46
CA LYS A 201 -6.73 -12.51 -1.91
C LYS A 201 -5.22 -12.40 -2.08
N ALA A 202 -4.44 -13.04 -1.21
CA ALA A 202 -2.98 -13.04 -1.30
C ALA A 202 -2.51 -13.67 -2.63
N GLU A 203 -3.05 -14.84 -3.00
CA GLU A 203 -2.69 -15.49 -4.27
C GLU A 203 -3.06 -14.62 -5.47
N GLU A 204 -4.27 -14.06 -5.47
CA GLU A 204 -4.74 -13.20 -6.56
C GLU A 204 -3.86 -11.95 -6.69
N LEU A 205 -3.55 -11.28 -5.58
CA LEU A 205 -2.71 -10.08 -5.55
C LEU A 205 -1.32 -10.34 -6.12
N VAL A 206 -0.63 -11.39 -5.66
CA VAL A 206 0.72 -11.71 -6.15
C VAL A 206 0.71 -11.96 -7.65
N ARG A 207 -0.28 -12.72 -8.15
CA ARG A 207 -0.42 -12.97 -9.60
C ARG A 207 -0.67 -11.68 -10.38
N LEU A 208 -1.52 -10.80 -9.87
CA LEU A 208 -1.84 -9.52 -10.52
C LEU A 208 -0.64 -8.57 -10.51
N LEU A 209 0.08 -8.47 -9.39
CA LEU A 209 1.29 -7.65 -9.25
C LEU A 209 2.39 -8.13 -10.21
N HIS A 210 2.65 -9.44 -10.25
CA HIS A 210 3.58 -10.01 -11.21
C HIS A 210 3.16 -9.71 -12.66
N SER A 211 1.88 -9.91 -12.98
CA SER A 211 1.31 -9.60 -14.30
C SER A 211 1.30 -8.11 -14.64
N SER A 212 1.40 -7.23 -13.63
CA SER A 212 1.49 -5.77 -13.82
C SER A 212 2.89 -5.30 -14.22
N GLY A 213 3.90 -6.18 -14.13
CA GLY A 213 5.30 -5.88 -14.43
C GLY A 213 6.18 -5.72 -13.19
N MET A 214 5.72 -6.14 -12.01
CA MET A 214 6.54 -6.18 -10.80
C MET A 214 7.50 -7.37 -10.86
N THR A 215 8.69 -7.15 -11.41
CA THR A 215 9.71 -8.19 -11.62
C THR A 215 10.99 -7.96 -10.80
N ASP A 216 11.18 -6.75 -10.26
CA ASP A 216 12.39 -6.40 -9.53
C ASP A 216 12.32 -6.90 -8.06
N GLU A 217 13.42 -7.51 -7.60
CA GLU A 217 13.54 -8.07 -6.25
C GLU A 217 13.25 -7.04 -5.16
N SER A 218 13.77 -5.82 -5.30
CA SER A 218 13.61 -4.78 -4.27
C SER A 218 12.15 -4.33 -4.13
N GLN A 219 11.38 -4.35 -5.22
CA GLN A 219 9.94 -4.08 -5.17
C GLN A 219 9.21 -5.14 -4.33
N TRP A 220 9.58 -6.43 -4.48
CA TRP A 220 8.97 -7.51 -3.71
C TRP A 220 9.37 -7.45 -2.23
N GLU A 221 10.63 -7.14 -1.95
CA GLU A 221 11.12 -6.90 -0.59
C GLU A 221 10.35 -5.75 0.08
N ASP A 222 10.17 -4.61 -0.61
CA ASP A 222 9.41 -3.45 -0.13
C ASP A 222 7.96 -3.83 0.16
N LEU A 223 7.29 -4.55 -0.75
CA LEU A 223 5.92 -5.00 -0.55
C LEU A 223 5.76 -5.92 0.67
N ILE A 224 6.68 -6.87 0.85
CA ILE A 224 6.66 -7.80 1.98
C ILE A 224 6.91 -7.07 3.30
N ASN A 225 7.85 -6.12 3.31
CA ASN A 225 8.13 -5.26 4.45
C ASN A 225 6.93 -4.38 4.81
N ASP A 226 6.21 -3.85 3.82
CA ASP A 226 5.01 -3.03 3.99
C ASP A 226 3.89 -3.78 4.72
N VAL A 227 3.81 -5.10 4.55
CA VAL A 227 2.88 -5.99 5.29
C VAL A 227 3.55 -6.79 6.42
N LYS A 228 4.65 -6.29 6.97
CA LYS A 228 5.32 -6.86 8.15
C LYS A 228 5.65 -8.34 8.01
N CYS A 229 6.09 -8.73 6.81
CA CYS A 229 6.46 -10.10 6.49
C CYS A 229 5.33 -11.11 6.70
N ASP A 230 4.09 -10.72 6.37
CA ASP A 230 2.91 -11.59 6.37
C ASP A 230 3.22 -12.96 5.72
N ALA A 231 3.06 -14.03 6.51
CA ALA A 231 3.44 -15.38 6.10
C ALA A 231 2.60 -15.88 4.91
N THR A 232 1.32 -15.51 4.89
CA THR A 232 0.40 -15.90 3.82
C THR A 232 0.79 -15.24 2.50
N LEU A 233 1.10 -13.94 2.48
CA LEU A 233 1.63 -13.28 1.29
C LEU A 233 2.98 -13.88 0.88
N CYS A 234 3.92 -14.08 1.81
CA CYS A 234 5.24 -14.66 1.54
C CYS A 234 5.15 -16.03 0.86
N LYS A 235 4.25 -16.91 1.32
CA LYS A 235 3.95 -18.21 0.70
C LYS A 235 3.60 -18.07 -0.78
N TYR A 236 2.74 -17.11 -1.13
CA TYR A 236 2.34 -16.91 -2.53
C TYR A 236 3.40 -16.19 -3.36
N VAL A 237 4.17 -15.27 -2.77
CA VAL A 237 5.33 -14.66 -3.43
C VAL A 237 6.35 -15.74 -3.78
N ALA A 238 6.77 -16.58 -2.83
CA ALA A 238 7.69 -17.69 -3.07
C ALA A 238 7.20 -18.64 -4.17
N LYS A 239 5.88 -18.94 -4.20
CA LYS A 239 5.25 -19.79 -5.21
C LYS A 239 5.29 -19.21 -6.62
N HIS A 240 5.04 -17.90 -6.76
CA HIS A 240 4.89 -17.25 -8.07
C HIS A 240 6.15 -16.57 -8.57
N ILE A 241 7.08 -16.26 -7.66
CA ILE A 241 8.33 -15.53 -7.91
C ILE A 241 9.50 -16.38 -7.39
N PRO A 242 9.77 -17.54 -8.02
CA PRO A 242 10.68 -18.55 -7.47
C PRO A 242 12.12 -18.05 -7.31
N HIS A 243 12.57 -17.10 -8.14
CA HIS A 243 13.92 -16.53 -8.04
C HIS A 243 14.20 -15.78 -6.74
N LEU A 244 13.18 -15.45 -5.94
CA LEU A 244 13.36 -14.90 -4.59
C LEU A 244 13.69 -15.97 -3.53
N VAL A 245 13.51 -17.25 -3.86
CA VAL A 245 13.65 -18.37 -2.90
C VAL A 245 14.48 -19.54 -3.45
N THR A 246 15.04 -19.39 -4.66
CA THR A 246 15.88 -20.38 -5.35
C THR A 246 17.03 -19.66 -6.08
N GLY A 247 18.17 -20.33 -6.27
CA GLY A 247 19.35 -19.73 -6.91
C GLY A 247 20.26 -19.01 -5.91
N ASP A 248 20.93 -17.95 -6.38
CA ASP A 248 21.75 -17.03 -5.58
C ASP A 248 20.85 -16.01 -4.88
N ILE A 249 20.80 -16.07 -3.54
CA ILE A 249 20.03 -15.15 -2.71
C ILE A 249 20.97 -14.20 -1.98
N ARG A 250 20.68 -12.90 -2.06
CA ARG A 250 21.50 -11.86 -1.44
C ARG A 250 20.73 -11.13 -0.35
N VAL A 251 21.10 -11.38 0.90
CA VAL A 251 20.49 -10.72 2.05
C VAL A 251 21.31 -9.50 2.45
N ARG A 252 20.64 -8.36 2.55
CA ARG A 252 21.19 -7.06 2.99
C ARG A 252 20.51 -6.62 4.28
N ASP A 253 21.05 -5.62 4.96
CA ASP A 253 20.48 -5.03 6.18
C ASP A 253 18.96 -4.79 6.09
N SER A 254 18.49 -4.24 4.97
CA SER A 254 17.07 -3.90 4.73
C SER A 254 16.18 -5.11 4.41
N SER A 255 16.76 -6.26 4.03
CA SER A 255 16.02 -7.45 3.62
C SER A 255 16.12 -8.62 4.60
N VAL A 256 16.79 -8.44 5.75
CA VAL A 256 16.91 -9.46 6.80
C VAL A 256 15.54 -10.01 7.23
N SER A 257 14.58 -9.13 7.56
CA SER A 257 13.24 -9.55 7.98
C SER A 257 12.52 -10.33 6.88
N VAL A 258 12.62 -9.88 5.63
CA VAL A 258 11.99 -10.51 4.46
C VAL A 258 12.52 -11.92 4.26
N TYR A 259 13.85 -12.07 4.23
CA TYR A 259 14.49 -13.35 3.96
C TYR A 259 14.43 -14.32 5.15
N THR A 260 14.25 -13.82 6.37
CA THR A 260 13.91 -14.68 7.52
C THR A 260 12.61 -15.46 7.27
N THR A 261 11.63 -14.84 6.58
CA THR A 261 10.35 -15.48 6.25
C THR A 261 10.36 -16.20 4.90
N LEU A 262 11.11 -15.71 3.90
CA LEU A 262 11.15 -16.29 2.56
C LEU A 262 12.03 -17.54 2.44
N LEU A 263 13.23 -17.54 3.03
CA LEU A 263 14.18 -18.65 2.89
C LEU A 263 13.61 -20.03 3.29
N PRO A 264 12.81 -20.18 4.37
CA PRO A 264 12.21 -21.47 4.73
C PRO A 264 11.24 -22.03 3.68
N LEU A 265 10.74 -21.19 2.76
CA LEU A 265 9.82 -21.57 1.70
C LEU A 265 10.54 -22.07 0.44
N GLY A 266 11.87 -21.94 0.42
CA GLY A 266 12.72 -22.13 -0.75
C GLY A 266 13.71 -23.27 -0.66
N ARG A 267 14.55 -23.35 -1.69
CA ARG A 267 15.75 -24.19 -1.76
C ARG A 267 16.82 -23.40 -2.53
N PRO A 268 17.50 -22.45 -1.88
CA PRO A 268 18.60 -21.70 -2.51
C PRO A 268 19.78 -22.61 -2.82
N ASP A 269 20.52 -22.22 -3.86
CA ASP A 269 21.80 -22.84 -4.21
C ASP A 269 22.94 -22.16 -3.46
N GLU A 270 22.85 -20.82 -3.32
CA GLU A 270 23.79 -19.97 -2.60
C GLU A 270 23.04 -18.89 -1.80
N ILE A 271 23.49 -18.62 -0.58
CA ILE A 271 23.02 -17.49 0.24
C ILE A 271 24.23 -16.61 0.57
N THR A 272 24.22 -15.38 0.08
CA THR A 272 25.16 -14.34 0.48
C THR A 272 24.50 -13.40 1.47
N VAL A 273 24.90 -13.45 2.73
CA VAL A 273 24.50 -12.51 3.78
C VAL A 273 25.54 -11.40 3.88
N ARG A 274 25.17 -10.18 3.47
CA ARG A 274 26.04 -9.01 3.56
C ARG A 274 25.43 -7.95 4.46
N ILE A 275 26.06 -7.75 5.62
CA ILE A 275 25.63 -6.80 6.63
C ILE A 275 26.64 -5.66 6.75
N ASP A 276 26.19 -4.45 6.43
CA ASP A 276 27.00 -3.23 6.46
C ASP A 276 26.82 -2.43 7.77
N GLY A 277 25.65 -2.48 8.38
CA GLY A 277 25.29 -1.85 9.65
C GLY A 277 25.60 -2.70 10.88
N ASP A 278 25.37 -2.10 12.06
CA ASP A 278 25.53 -2.78 13.35
C ASP A 278 24.47 -3.90 13.48
N PRO A 279 24.88 -5.18 13.54
CA PRO A 279 23.94 -6.30 13.59
C PRO A 279 23.01 -6.31 14.80
N ASP A 280 23.39 -5.69 15.92
CA ASP A 280 22.52 -5.58 17.11
C ASP A 280 21.33 -4.63 16.86
N ASN A 281 21.46 -3.73 15.89
CA ASN A 281 20.41 -2.80 15.48
C ASN A 281 19.55 -3.33 14.32
N ILE A 282 19.86 -4.50 13.77
CA ILE A 282 19.14 -5.07 12.63
C ILE A 282 18.08 -6.06 13.15
N PRO A 283 16.78 -5.77 12.95
CA PRO A 283 15.71 -6.66 13.38
C PRO A 283 15.84 -8.06 12.78
N HIS A 284 15.55 -9.08 13.57
CA HIS A 284 15.51 -10.49 13.15
C HIS A 284 16.85 -11.10 12.67
N MET A 285 17.98 -10.42 12.87
CA MET A 285 19.29 -10.92 12.41
C MET A 285 19.63 -12.32 12.99
N VAL A 286 19.36 -12.54 14.28
CA VAL A 286 19.58 -13.85 14.92
C VAL A 286 18.67 -14.93 14.33
N ASP A 287 17.44 -14.58 13.96
CA ASP A 287 16.49 -15.53 13.39
C ASP A 287 16.86 -15.88 11.94
N LEU A 288 17.32 -14.89 11.16
CA LEU A 288 17.92 -15.12 9.85
C LEU A 288 19.07 -16.13 9.96
N MET A 289 19.99 -15.95 10.91
CA MET A 289 21.12 -16.87 11.08
C MET A 289 20.68 -18.31 11.36
N LYS A 290 19.62 -18.50 12.16
CA LYS A 290 19.06 -19.85 12.40
C LYS A 290 18.44 -20.44 11.13
N VAL A 291 17.74 -19.63 10.35
CA VAL A 291 17.12 -20.04 9.09
C VAL A 291 18.19 -20.42 8.05
N VAL A 292 19.21 -19.57 7.89
CA VAL A 292 20.36 -19.82 7.00
C VAL A 292 21.09 -21.08 7.44
N ALA A 293 21.32 -21.26 8.74
CA ALA A 293 21.91 -22.50 9.26
C ALA A 293 21.11 -23.72 8.82
N ALA A 294 19.77 -23.66 8.88
CA ALA A 294 18.88 -24.78 8.57
C ALA A 294 18.78 -25.10 7.06
N CYS A 295 19.34 -24.25 6.19
CA CYS A 295 19.42 -24.50 4.75
C CYS A 295 20.49 -25.56 4.47
N ASN A 296 20.06 -26.82 4.30
CA ASN A 296 20.96 -27.91 3.93
C ASN A 296 21.34 -27.83 2.44
N ASN A 297 22.56 -28.22 2.09
CA ASN A 297 23.08 -28.29 0.71
C ASN A 297 23.10 -26.95 -0.03
N CYS A 298 23.27 -25.84 0.69
CA CYS A 298 23.41 -24.49 0.14
C CYS A 298 24.81 -23.97 0.46
N GLU A 299 25.46 -23.28 -0.48
CA GLU A 299 26.66 -22.51 -0.19
C GLU A 299 26.26 -21.25 0.60
N VAL A 300 26.99 -20.92 1.67
CA VAL A 300 26.66 -19.77 2.50
C VAL A 300 27.88 -18.88 2.66
N ASN A 301 27.76 -17.65 2.18
CA ASN A 301 28.77 -16.62 2.24
C ASN A 301 28.32 -15.51 3.19
N ILE A 302 29.09 -15.25 4.25
CA ILE A 302 28.72 -14.27 5.29
C ILE A 302 29.76 -13.15 5.33
N HIS A 303 29.31 -11.92 5.12
CA HIS A 303 30.12 -10.71 5.15
C HIS A 303 29.58 -9.75 6.22
N MET A 304 30.28 -9.65 7.34
CA MET A 304 29.96 -8.75 8.45
C MET A 304 30.88 -7.53 8.42
N ASN A 305 30.57 -6.56 7.55
CA ASN A 305 31.46 -5.41 7.30
C ASN A 305 31.55 -4.46 8.51
N HIS A 306 30.51 -4.37 9.33
CA HIS A 306 30.53 -3.57 10.55
C HIS A 306 31.55 -4.09 11.57
N HIS A 307 31.50 -5.39 11.88
CA HIS A 307 32.46 -6.03 12.80
C HIS A 307 33.90 -5.97 12.27
N TRP A 308 34.10 -6.01 10.95
CA TRP A 308 35.42 -5.78 10.37
C TRP A 308 35.95 -4.37 10.64
N LYS A 309 35.10 -3.35 10.54
CA LYS A 309 35.45 -1.95 10.82
C LYS A 309 35.56 -1.66 12.33
N HIS A 310 34.87 -2.44 13.16
CA HIS A 310 34.77 -2.26 14.60
C HIS A 310 35.03 -3.60 15.33
N PRO A 311 36.28 -4.08 15.38
CA PRO A 311 36.60 -5.40 15.95
C PRO A 311 36.37 -5.50 17.46
N ASP A 312 36.30 -4.37 18.17
CA ASP A 312 36.09 -4.33 19.63
C ASP A 312 34.60 -4.34 20.03
N THR A 313 33.68 -4.19 19.07
CA THR A 313 32.23 -4.29 19.33
C THR A 313 31.82 -5.76 19.25
N CYS A 314 31.63 -6.37 20.41
CA CYS A 314 31.19 -7.75 20.55
C CYS A 314 29.66 -7.79 20.57
N SER A 315 29.03 -8.60 19.71
CA SER A 315 27.59 -8.90 19.73
C SER A 315 27.40 -10.32 20.26
N PRO A 316 27.17 -10.53 21.58
CA PRO A 316 27.17 -11.85 22.18
C PRO A 316 26.07 -12.76 21.61
N SER A 317 24.94 -12.16 21.20
CA SER A 317 23.79 -12.86 20.62
C SER A 317 24.08 -13.36 19.21
N LEU A 318 24.70 -12.53 18.36
CA LEU A 318 25.09 -12.94 17.01
C LEU A 318 26.25 -13.93 17.04
N ASP A 319 27.24 -13.71 17.91
CA ASP A 319 28.40 -14.59 18.04
C ASP A 319 27.97 -16.01 18.44
N SER A 320 27.02 -16.14 19.37
CA SER A 320 26.44 -17.44 19.70
C SER A 320 25.77 -18.10 18.49
N ALA A 321 25.00 -17.34 17.70
CA ALA A 321 24.32 -17.86 16.51
C ALA A 321 25.32 -18.27 15.42
N LEU A 322 26.40 -17.51 15.22
CA LEU A 322 27.47 -17.84 14.29
C LEU A 322 28.27 -19.07 14.75
N GLN A 323 28.57 -19.17 16.05
CA GLN A 323 29.23 -20.36 16.59
C GLN A 323 28.38 -21.62 16.38
N ASP A 324 27.07 -21.53 16.57
CA ASP A 324 26.18 -22.66 16.31
C ASP A 324 26.05 -22.97 14.82
N PHE A 325 26.12 -21.95 13.96
CA PHE A 325 26.19 -22.10 12.50
C PHE A 325 27.45 -22.88 12.07
N PHE A 326 28.64 -22.52 12.56
CA PHE A 326 29.91 -23.14 12.17
C PHE A 326 30.19 -24.52 12.80
N LYS A 327 29.38 -24.97 13.76
CA LYS A 327 29.50 -26.32 14.35
C LYS A 327 28.86 -27.43 13.50
N ARG A 328 28.15 -27.07 12.42
CA ARG A 328 27.55 -28.01 11.46
C ARG A 328 28.56 -28.49 10.43
#